data_AF-A0A1B7XYE0-F1
#
_entry.id   AF-A0A1B7XYE0-F1
#
_cell.length_a   1.000
_cell.length_b   1.000
_cell.length_c   1.000
_cell.angle_alpha   90.00
_cell.angle_beta   90.00
_cell.angle_gamma   90.00
#
_symmetry.space_group_name_H-M   'P 1'
#
loop_
_entity.id
_entity.type
_entity.pdbx_description
1 polymer ?
#
loop_
_entity_poly.entity_id
_entity_poly.type
_entity_poly.pdbx_seq_one_letter_code
_entity_poly.pdbx_strand_id
1 'polypeptide(L)'
;MREEEWLMVLDGFNDGDALVSTSPGSGHEPRNLHTFLPKFSDSRRLLVTTVNRTVVNRLVKEKYVLGVGDLSEDDASRLLLGRVTKDPVRKKRINNIIGIVGDSAGALELVRLFGKLANKAVCSSEMLDTLRKQSKGGTGDEQTPKPAWDLLFGHLKSKNADTAYWLHVIGLLDIQMIPSIFFSANDKKGRLRELVDVGLVEAADGRGFYRILTFFRQCLRSSLSEKHRQNAEGAALQSVKMRFVDDDRGALLPVALAALRLEPSRAETRRQQEALREDVAVYRRQRQSSLSPGIGYLAADDDHRRSSVPLVLGNRTMKAIEAAPPVQDIFGLPFPTKRGLSEGHGAVQTPPLLLPTRRQTGPEWEKKLTELRRDSDTAVRLLTEEHPNKGSEDATAIYRRVIDGYSAEPHEYLKLAGLQYNLAIAQGSKGMVDDAAATFRQALQTILSGDSSSRTRNPEARRRYYRIYTDLASLLIVGIMKF
;
A
#
# COMPACT_ATOMS: atom_id res chain seq x y z
N MET A 1 -36.51 -14.43 -8.34
CA MET A 1 -35.03 -14.41 -8.26
C MET A 1 -34.66 -14.78 -6.84
N ARG A 2 -33.72 -15.71 -6.61
CA ARG A 2 -33.20 -15.94 -5.25
C ARG A 2 -32.42 -14.69 -4.85
N GLU A 3 -32.73 -14.12 -3.69
CA GLU A 3 -31.90 -13.05 -3.16
C GLU A 3 -30.48 -13.58 -2.94
N GLU A 4 -29.49 -12.92 -3.52
CA GLU A 4 -28.09 -13.28 -3.30
C GLU A 4 -27.72 -13.05 -1.84
N GLU A 5 -27.27 -14.12 -1.18
CA GLU A 5 -26.77 -14.07 0.19
C GLU A 5 -25.32 -13.62 0.21
N TRP A 6 -25.02 -12.59 1.00
CA TRP A 6 -23.64 -12.11 1.14
C TRP A 6 -23.32 -11.60 2.55
N LEU A 7 -22.02 -11.69 2.88
CA LEU A 7 -21.42 -11.11 4.08
C LEU A 7 -20.33 -10.14 3.65
N MET A 8 -20.44 -8.89 4.07
CA MET A 8 -19.39 -7.88 3.91
C MET A 8 -18.67 -7.69 5.25
N VAL A 9 -17.33 -7.65 5.23
CA VAL A 9 -16.50 -7.40 6.42
C VAL A 9 -15.72 -6.11 6.23
N LEU A 10 -15.85 -5.19 7.19
CA LEU A 10 -15.10 -3.95 7.26
C LEU A 10 -14.17 -3.98 8.47
N ASP A 11 -12.87 -4.21 8.22
CA ASP A 11 -11.86 -4.32 9.27
C ASP A 11 -11.24 -2.97 9.64
N GLY A 12 -11.26 -2.61 10.92
CA GLY A 12 -10.59 -1.43 11.46
C GLY A 12 -11.23 -0.10 11.06
N PHE A 13 -12.56 -0.04 11.02
CA PHE A 13 -13.31 1.17 10.66
C PHE A 13 -13.34 2.17 11.83
N ASN A 14 -12.23 2.89 12.03
CA ASN A 14 -12.03 3.76 13.18
C ASN A 14 -12.37 5.24 12.93
N ASP A 15 -12.48 5.63 11.66
CA ASP A 15 -12.67 7.01 11.24
C ASP A 15 -13.84 7.11 10.26
N GLY A 16 -15.04 7.22 10.82
CA GLY A 16 -16.29 7.29 10.06
C GLY A 16 -16.51 8.61 9.33
N ASP A 17 -15.71 9.64 9.66
CA ASP A 17 -15.83 11.00 9.13
C ASP A 17 -14.70 11.34 8.12
N ALA A 18 -13.55 10.65 8.13
CA ALA A 18 -12.47 10.93 7.17
C ALA A 18 -12.69 10.36 5.76
N LEU A 19 -13.59 9.40 5.59
CA LEU A 19 -13.91 8.83 4.28
C LEU A 19 -15.15 9.52 3.73
N VAL A 20 -14.91 10.71 3.17
CA VAL A 20 -15.93 11.56 2.57
C VAL A 20 -15.97 11.32 1.07
N SER A 21 -17.17 11.21 0.50
CA SER A 21 -17.36 11.19 -0.94
C SER A 21 -16.86 12.49 -1.54
N THR A 22 -16.03 12.33 -2.52
CA THR A 22 -15.14 13.34 -3.09
C THR A 22 -15.67 13.89 -4.41
N SER A 23 -16.97 13.72 -4.68
CA SER A 23 -17.62 14.22 -5.91
C SER A 23 -17.81 15.74 -5.83
N PRO A 24 -17.04 16.58 -6.55
CA PRO A 24 -17.10 18.04 -6.47
C PRO A 24 -17.93 18.60 -7.64
N GLY A 25 -18.54 17.75 -8.46
CA GLY A 25 -19.20 18.15 -9.71
C GLY A 25 -20.71 18.26 -9.67
N SER A 26 -21.40 17.85 -8.60
CA SER A 26 -22.87 17.69 -8.62
C SER A 26 -23.66 18.58 -7.65
N GLY A 27 -23.02 19.53 -6.97
CA GLY A 27 -23.72 20.33 -5.94
C GLY A 27 -24.26 19.49 -4.77
N HIS A 28 -23.83 18.23 -4.66
CA HIS A 28 -24.16 17.37 -3.54
C HIS A 28 -23.14 17.55 -2.41
N GLU A 29 -23.66 17.73 -1.20
CA GLU A 29 -22.83 17.80 -0.01
C GLU A 29 -21.96 16.54 0.13
N PRO A 30 -20.73 16.69 0.64
CA PRO A 30 -19.86 15.57 0.97
C PRO A 30 -20.60 14.52 1.84
N ARG A 31 -20.76 13.29 1.34
CA ARG A 31 -21.41 12.20 2.08
C ARG A 31 -20.36 11.27 2.68
N ASN A 32 -20.52 10.91 3.95
CA ASN A 32 -19.61 10.00 4.64
C ASN A 32 -19.76 8.55 4.13
N LEU A 33 -18.70 7.74 4.21
CA LEU A 33 -18.68 6.35 3.73
C LEU A 33 -19.83 5.51 4.26
N HIS A 34 -20.26 5.74 5.51
CA HIS A 34 -21.35 5.00 6.12
C HIS A 34 -22.67 5.10 5.32
N THR A 35 -22.87 6.19 4.58
CA THR A 35 -24.05 6.40 3.73
C THR A 35 -24.07 5.51 2.49
N PHE A 36 -22.91 5.00 2.09
CA PHE A 36 -22.76 4.07 0.96
C PHE A 36 -22.77 2.61 1.40
N LEU A 37 -22.79 2.34 2.71
CA LEU A 37 -22.83 0.97 3.20
C LEU A 37 -24.17 0.32 2.83
N PRO A 38 -24.13 -0.91 2.31
CA PRO A 38 -25.35 -1.60 1.91
C PRO A 38 -26.24 -1.84 3.13
N LYS A 39 -27.56 -1.69 2.93
CA LYS A 39 -28.55 -1.99 3.96
C LYS A 39 -28.52 -3.49 4.26
N PHE A 40 -28.41 -3.84 5.55
CA PHE A 40 -28.45 -5.23 6.00
C PHE A 40 -29.88 -5.78 6.01
N SER A 41 -30.02 -7.08 5.79
CA SER A 41 -31.28 -7.84 5.82
C SER A 41 -30.97 -9.30 6.23
N ASP A 42 -31.97 -10.17 6.31
CA ASP A 42 -31.75 -11.56 6.73
C ASP A 42 -30.78 -12.33 5.82
N SER A 43 -30.80 -12.02 4.51
CA SER A 43 -29.92 -12.56 3.48
C SER A 43 -28.61 -11.76 3.31
N ARG A 44 -28.46 -10.58 3.93
CA ARG A 44 -27.34 -9.65 3.68
C ARG A 44 -26.77 -9.10 4.96
N ARG A 45 -25.55 -9.51 5.32
CA ARG A 45 -24.95 -9.17 6.62
C ARG A 45 -23.71 -8.30 6.47
N LEU A 46 -23.55 -7.38 7.41
CA LEU A 46 -22.38 -6.51 7.52
C LEU A 46 -21.73 -6.75 8.88
N LEU A 47 -20.45 -7.11 8.86
CA LEU A 47 -19.60 -7.20 10.05
C LEU A 47 -18.59 -6.06 10.03
N VAL A 48 -18.57 -5.25 11.09
CA VAL A 48 -17.64 -4.12 11.23
C VAL A 48 -16.81 -4.34 12.48
N THR A 49 -15.49 -4.24 12.37
CA THR A 49 -14.58 -4.17 13.52
C THR A 49 -14.11 -2.73 13.69
N THR A 50 -14.11 -2.24 14.93
CA THR A 50 -13.69 -0.87 15.26
C THR A 50 -13.26 -0.79 16.71
N VAL A 51 -12.33 0.11 17.01
CA VAL A 51 -11.99 0.49 18.40
C VAL A 51 -12.70 1.78 18.82
N ASN A 52 -13.48 2.40 17.92
CA ASN A 52 -14.11 3.69 18.16
C ASN A 52 -15.62 3.52 18.49
N ARG A 53 -15.97 3.75 19.76
CA ARG A 53 -17.36 3.66 20.25
C ARG A 53 -18.31 4.64 19.53
N THR A 54 -17.81 5.80 19.10
CA THR A 54 -18.61 6.79 18.36
C THR A 54 -19.06 6.24 17.02
N VAL A 55 -18.19 5.49 16.33
CA VAL A 55 -18.54 4.82 15.06
C VAL A 55 -19.61 3.76 15.31
N VAL A 56 -19.50 2.97 16.37
CA VAL A 56 -20.49 1.95 16.75
C VAL A 56 -21.88 2.57 16.93
N ASN A 57 -21.96 3.65 17.73
CA ASN A 57 -23.23 4.31 18.05
C ASN A 57 -23.93 4.89 16.81
N ARG A 58 -23.16 5.24 15.77
CA ARG A 58 -23.70 5.78 14.50
C ARG A 58 -24.17 4.68 13.56
N LEU A 59 -23.51 3.51 13.56
CA LEU A 59 -23.77 2.45 12.59
C LEU A 59 -24.89 1.48 13.02
N VAL A 60 -24.94 1.11 14.30
CA VAL A 60 -25.81 0.02 14.76
C VAL A 60 -26.39 0.27 16.15
N LYS A 61 -27.55 -0.35 16.42
CA LYS A 61 -28.13 -0.42 17.76
C LYS A 61 -27.29 -1.32 18.67
N GLU A 62 -27.28 -1.04 19.97
CA GLU A 62 -26.44 -1.74 20.96
C GLU A 62 -26.60 -3.27 20.98
N LYS A 63 -27.80 -3.79 20.71
CA LYS A 63 -28.05 -5.24 20.65
C LYS A 63 -27.25 -6.00 19.58
N TYR A 64 -26.67 -5.30 18.61
CA TYR A 64 -25.83 -5.86 17.55
C TYR A 64 -24.34 -5.66 17.81
N VAL A 65 -23.98 -5.10 18.97
CA VAL A 65 -22.60 -4.81 19.34
C VAL A 65 -22.05 -5.99 20.14
N LEU A 66 -21.01 -6.61 19.61
CA LEU A 66 -20.23 -7.62 20.33
C LEU A 66 -18.98 -6.96 20.88
N GLY A 67 -18.99 -6.68 22.19
CA GLY A 67 -17.79 -6.22 22.89
C GLY A 67 -16.76 -7.34 22.96
N VAL A 68 -15.54 -7.08 22.48
CA VAL A 68 -14.40 -7.97 22.71
C VAL A 68 -13.85 -7.62 24.08
N GLY A 69 -14.18 -8.45 25.09
CA GLY A 69 -13.75 -8.26 26.47
C GLY A 69 -12.36 -8.82 26.77
N ASP A 70 -12.04 -8.84 28.05
CA ASP A 70 -10.75 -9.28 28.59
C ASP A 70 -10.49 -10.78 28.27
N LEU A 71 -9.22 -11.14 28.15
CA LEU A 71 -8.84 -12.53 27.90
C LEU A 71 -9.10 -13.40 29.12
N SER A 72 -9.75 -14.53 28.89
CA SER A 72 -9.83 -15.59 29.90
C SER A 72 -8.44 -16.16 30.21
N GLU A 73 -8.24 -16.71 31.42
CA GLU A 73 -6.99 -17.38 31.80
C GLU A 73 -6.63 -18.53 30.83
N ASP A 74 -7.64 -19.24 30.33
CA ASP A 74 -7.46 -20.33 29.37
C ASP A 74 -6.98 -19.82 28.01
N ASP A 75 -7.49 -18.68 27.54
CA ASP A 75 -7.05 -18.07 26.29
C ASP A 75 -5.66 -17.43 26.42
N ALA A 76 -5.37 -16.78 27.55
CA ALA A 76 -4.02 -16.33 27.88
C ALA A 76 -3.02 -17.50 27.89
N SER A 77 -3.41 -18.65 28.44
CA SER A 77 -2.61 -19.87 28.39
C SER A 77 -2.41 -20.36 26.96
N ARG A 78 -3.45 -20.37 26.12
CA ARG A 78 -3.34 -20.74 24.70
C ARG A 78 -2.39 -19.81 23.95
N LEU A 79 -2.46 -18.50 24.17
CA LEU A 79 -1.58 -17.53 23.53
C LEU A 79 -0.11 -17.73 23.94
N LEU A 80 0.17 -17.83 25.24
CA LEU A 80 1.55 -17.90 25.74
C LEU A 80 2.19 -19.27 25.56
N LEU A 81 1.42 -20.36 25.65
CA LEU A 81 1.92 -21.74 25.68
C LEU A 81 1.48 -22.61 24.50
N GLY A 82 0.57 -22.13 23.64
CA GLY A 82 -0.05 -22.91 22.57
C GLY A 82 -1.11 -23.91 23.04
N ARG A 83 -1.39 -23.98 24.36
CA ARG A 83 -2.36 -24.91 24.97
C ARG A 83 -2.84 -24.41 26.33
N VAL A 84 -3.99 -24.92 26.77
CA VAL A 84 -4.47 -24.71 28.15
C VAL A 84 -3.62 -25.53 29.11
N THR A 85 -3.05 -24.88 30.13
CA THR A 85 -2.30 -25.54 31.19
C THR A 85 -3.18 -25.82 32.39
N LYS A 86 -3.10 -27.03 32.95
CA LYS A 86 -3.73 -27.38 34.24
C LYS A 86 -2.79 -27.20 35.44
N ASP A 87 -1.50 -26.97 35.17
CA ASP A 87 -0.47 -26.78 36.22
C ASP A 87 -0.71 -25.46 36.98
N PRO A 88 -0.95 -25.50 38.30
CA PRO A 88 -1.25 -24.32 39.11
C PRO A 88 -0.08 -23.34 39.19
N VAL A 89 1.17 -23.82 39.11
CA VAL A 89 2.37 -22.97 39.13
C VAL A 89 2.43 -22.16 37.83
N ARG A 90 2.14 -22.79 36.69
CA ARG A 90 2.10 -22.08 35.39
C ARG A 90 0.94 -21.09 35.32
N LYS A 91 -0.25 -21.44 35.82
CA LYS A 91 -1.39 -20.52 35.91
C LYS A 91 -1.02 -19.27 36.72
N LYS A 92 -0.41 -19.45 37.91
CA LYS A 92 0.08 -18.34 38.73
C LYS A 92 1.10 -17.47 37.98
N ARG A 93 1.98 -18.05 37.17
CA ARG A 93 2.94 -17.30 36.35
C ARG A 93 2.27 -16.52 35.23
N ILE A 94 1.27 -17.09 34.56
CA ILE A 94 0.47 -16.40 33.53
C ILE A 94 -0.22 -15.18 34.16
N ASN A 95 -0.87 -15.34 35.31
CA ASN A 95 -1.54 -14.23 36.00
C ASN A 95 -0.54 -13.15 36.46
N ASN A 96 0.68 -13.54 36.85
CA ASN A 96 1.74 -12.58 37.12
C ASN A 96 2.22 -11.83 35.86
N ILE A 97 2.26 -12.48 34.69
CA ILE A 97 2.59 -11.82 33.42
C ILE A 97 1.49 -10.81 33.09
N ILE A 98 0.23 -11.23 33.14
CA ILE A 98 -0.94 -10.35 32.93
C ILE A 98 -0.89 -9.14 33.86
N GLY A 99 -0.62 -9.35 35.15
CA GLY A 99 -0.49 -8.26 36.13
C GLY A 99 0.66 -7.29 35.86
N ILE A 100 1.62 -7.62 34.97
CA ILE A 100 2.69 -6.72 34.55
C ILE A 100 2.35 -6.02 33.22
N VAL A 101 1.91 -6.79 32.21
CA VAL A 101 1.81 -6.30 30.83
C VAL A 101 0.40 -5.94 30.38
N GLY A 102 -0.61 -6.28 31.18
CA GLY A 102 -2.02 -6.23 30.82
C GLY A 102 -2.56 -7.55 30.28
N ASP A 103 -3.88 -7.64 30.21
CA ASP A 103 -4.67 -8.80 29.81
C ASP A 103 -5.07 -8.80 28.32
N SER A 104 -4.51 -7.90 27.51
CA SER A 104 -4.80 -7.85 26.08
C SER A 104 -4.00 -8.90 25.28
N ALA A 105 -4.60 -9.38 24.17
CA ALA A 105 -3.96 -10.38 23.30
C ALA A 105 -2.65 -9.84 22.71
N GLY A 106 -2.63 -8.56 22.35
CA GLY A 106 -1.44 -7.89 21.84
C GLY A 106 -0.31 -7.84 22.88
N ALA A 107 -0.62 -7.56 24.16
CA ALA A 107 0.39 -7.52 25.21
C ALA A 107 1.01 -8.89 25.47
N LEU A 108 0.19 -9.94 25.54
CA LEU A 108 0.67 -11.31 25.71
C LEU A 108 1.46 -11.80 24.50
N GLU A 109 1.05 -11.40 23.29
CA GLU A 109 1.78 -11.70 22.06
C GLU A 109 3.18 -11.08 22.08
N LEU A 110 3.36 -9.84 22.55
CA LEU A 110 4.69 -9.24 22.71
C LEU A 110 5.61 -10.08 23.60
N VAL A 111 5.10 -10.62 24.71
CA VAL A 111 5.86 -11.50 25.61
C VAL A 111 6.24 -12.80 24.89
N ARG A 112 5.32 -13.39 24.13
CA ARG A 112 5.57 -14.59 23.34
C ARG A 112 6.63 -14.35 22.26
N LEU A 113 6.53 -13.23 21.54
CA LEU A 113 7.50 -12.82 20.52
C LEU A 113 8.88 -12.58 21.11
N PHE A 114 8.96 -11.92 22.27
CA PHE A 114 10.23 -11.74 22.98
C PHE A 114 10.82 -13.08 23.41
N GLY A 115 10.02 -13.99 23.97
CA GLY A 115 10.46 -15.35 24.32
C GLY A 115 11.03 -16.10 23.11
N LYS A 116 10.35 -16.05 21.96
CA LYS A 116 10.83 -16.63 20.71
C LYS A 116 12.15 -16.01 20.25
N LEU A 117 12.23 -14.68 20.25
CA LEU A 117 13.40 -13.95 19.75
C LEU A 117 14.64 -14.13 20.64
N ALA A 118 14.45 -14.09 21.97
CA ALA A 118 15.52 -14.24 22.95
C ALA A 118 15.81 -15.70 23.32
N ASN A 119 15.14 -16.67 22.69
CA ASN A 119 15.20 -18.09 23.00
C ASN A 119 14.94 -18.40 24.50
N LYS A 120 13.95 -17.71 25.08
CA LYS A 120 13.54 -17.86 26.49
C LYS A 120 12.18 -18.52 26.60
N ALA A 121 12.03 -19.41 27.58
CA ALA A 121 10.73 -19.99 27.91
C ALA A 121 9.79 -18.92 28.50
N VAL A 122 8.64 -18.72 27.85
CA VAL A 122 7.68 -17.64 28.13
C VAL A 122 7.14 -17.65 29.58
N CYS A 123 6.91 -18.82 30.16
CA CYS A 123 6.43 -18.96 31.54
C CYS A 123 7.54 -19.40 32.53
N SER A 124 8.78 -18.96 32.30
CA SER A 124 9.91 -19.17 33.24
C SER A 124 9.95 -18.11 34.34
N SER A 125 10.63 -18.41 35.45
CA SER A 125 10.94 -17.40 36.48
C SER A 125 11.81 -16.28 35.92
N GLU A 126 12.78 -16.62 35.07
CA GLU A 126 13.67 -15.66 34.42
C GLU A 126 12.91 -14.64 33.55
N MET A 127 11.89 -15.08 32.80
CA MET A 127 11.04 -14.18 32.01
C MET A 127 10.31 -13.18 32.93
N LEU A 128 9.70 -13.67 34.01
CA LEU A 128 9.02 -12.83 34.99
C LEU A 128 9.96 -11.82 35.65
N ASP A 129 11.16 -12.25 36.04
CA ASP A 129 12.15 -11.36 36.65
C ASP A 129 12.63 -10.30 35.67
N THR A 130 12.78 -10.66 34.39
CA THR A 130 13.14 -9.71 33.31
C THR A 130 12.03 -8.68 33.10
N LEU A 131 10.77 -9.11 33.01
CA LEU A 131 9.61 -8.22 32.88
C LEU A 131 9.47 -7.28 34.08
N ARG A 132 9.63 -7.80 35.30
CA ARG A 132 9.58 -7.00 36.54
C ARG A 132 10.70 -5.98 36.64
N LYS A 133 11.92 -6.33 36.21
CA LYS A 133 13.03 -5.38 36.17
C LYS A 133 12.73 -4.22 35.24
N GLN A 134 12.12 -4.51 34.08
CA GLN A 134 11.74 -3.49 33.11
C GLN A 134 10.55 -2.63 33.59
N SER A 135 9.63 -3.17 34.38
CA SER A 135 8.46 -2.44 34.88
C SER A 135 8.77 -1.46 36.01
N LYS A 136 9.85 -1.67 36.78
CA LYS A 136 10.25 -0.83 37.94
C LYS A 136 10.59 0.63 37.61
N GLY A 137 10.61 1.02 36.33
CA GLY A 137 10.80 2.42 35.89
C GLY A 137 9.50 3.21 35.71
N GLY A 138 8.32 2.61 35.88
CA GLY A 138 7.01 3.27 35.75
C GLY A 138 6.43 3.72 37.09
N THR A 139 5.56 4.74 37.06
CA THR A 139 4.67 5.07 38.19
C THR A 139 3.85 3.82 38.55
N GLY A 140 3.94 3.38 39.80
CA GLY A 140 3.44 2.07 40.25
C GLY A 140 1.96 1.80 39.92
N ASP A 141 1.68 0.51 39.72
CA ASP A 141 0.38 -0.16 39.54
C ASP A 141 -0.33 -0.12 38.17
N GLU A 142 0.16 0.61 37.17
CA GLU A 142 -0.52 0.61 35.86
C GLU A 142 -0.05 -0.56 34.96
N GLN A 143 -0.99 -1.46 34.63
CA GLN A 143 -0.76 -2.54 33.66
C GLN A 143 -0.50 -1.94 32.28
N THR A 144 0.66 -2.22 31.68
CA THR A 144 1.05 -1.61 30.41
C THR A 144 1.84 -2.58 29.53
N PRO A 145 1.63 -2.59 28.20
CA PRO A 145 2.42 -3.43 27.30
C PRO A 145 3.89 -2.96 27.17
N LYS A 146 4.22 -1.78 27.70
CA LYS A 146 5.53 -1.13 27.57
C LYS A 146 6.71 -2.03 27.99
N PRO A 147 6.70 -2.75 29.13
CA PRO A 147 7.82 -3.60 29.52
C PRO A 147 8.09 -4.72 28.50
N ALA A 148 7.04 -5.35 27.96
CA ALA A 148 7.19 -6.38 26.93
C ALA A 148 7.68 -5.79 25.60
N TRP A 149 7.16 -4.64 25.20
CA TRP A 149 7.62 -3.92 24.01
C TRP A 149 9.09 -3.53 24.10
N ASP A 150 9.51 -2.91 25.21
CA ASP A 150 10.88 -2.43 25.40
C ASP A 150 11.89 -3.60 25.38
N LEU A 151 11.54 -4.74 25.96
CA LEU A 151 12.37 -5.96 25.90
C LEU A 151 12.47 -6.52 24.47
N LEU A 152 11.33 -6.66 23.78
CA LEU A 152 11.30 -7.15 22.40
C LEU A 152 12.10 -6.22 21.46
N PHE A 153 11.80 -4.93 21.52
CA PHE A 153 12.43 -3.93 20.67
C PHE A 153 13.91 -3.74 21.01
N GLY A 154 14.26 -3.73 22.30
CA GLY A 154 15.63 -3.66 22.76
C GLY A 154 16.47 -4.83 22.24
N HIS A 155 15.91 -6.05 22.29
CA HIS A 155 16.58 -7.25 21.78
C HIS A 155 16.70 -7.25 20.25
N LEU A 156 15.65 -6.81 19.53
CA LEU A 156 15.71 -6.61 18.07
C LEU A 156 16.82 -5.62 17.72
N LYS A 157 16.89 -4.49 18.43
CA LYS A 157 17.89 -3.44 18.21
C LYS A 157 19.32 -3.92 18.49
N SER A 158 19.54 -4.71 19.54
CA SER A 158 20.87 -5.27 19.82
C SER A 158 21.32 -6.28 18.77
N LYS A 159 20.37 -7.03 18.18
CA LYS A 159 20.66 -7.99 17.12
C LYS A 159 20.91 -7.32 15.78
N ASN A 160 20.06 -6.35 15.42
CA ASN A 160 20.13 -5.62 14.16
C ASN A 160 19.55 -4.21 14.32
N ALA A 161 20.43 -3.24 14.59
CA ALA A 161 20.03 -1.85 14.79
C ALA A 161 19.37 -1.24 13.54
N ASP A 162 19.80 -1.66 12.34
CA ASP A 162 19.24 -1.18 11.08
C ASP A 162 17.82 -1.69 10.86
N THR A 163 17.55 -2.97 11.15
CA THR A 163 16.19 -3.53 11.09
C THR A 163 15.27 -2.83 12.10
N ALA A 164 15.74 -2.59 13.33
CA ALA A 164 14.97 -1.91 14.37
C ALA A 164 14.66 -0.44 13.99
N TYR A 165 15.65 0.29 13.45
CA TYR A 165 15.41 1.64 12.95
C TYR A 165 14.43 1.64 11.79
N TRP A 166 14.54 0.67 10.89
CA TRP A 166 13.64 0.57 9.74
C TRP A 166 12.20 0.26 10.15
N LEU A 167 12.00 -0.54 11.21
CA LEU A 167 10.67 -0.74 11.82
C LEU A 167 10.07 0.58 12.30
N HIS A 168 10.87 1.52 12.85
CA HIS A 168 10.37 2.87 13.16
C HIS A 168 9.90 3.60 11.91
N VAL A 169 10.68 3.58 10.82
CA VAL A 169 10.34 4.25 9.57
C VAL A 169 8.99 3.78 9.02
N ILE A 170 8.80 2.46 8.88
CA ILE A 170 7.57 1.90 8.32
C ILE A 170 6.41 1.88 9.33
N GLY A 171 6.75 1.86 10.62
CA GLY A 171 5.81 1.89 11.75
C GLY A 171 5.07 3.21 11.89
N LEU A 172 5.70 4.32 11.48
CA LEU A 172 5.09 5.65 11.51
C LEU A 172 3.99 5.84 10.46
N LEU A 173 4.11 5.19 9.30
CA LEU A 173 3.11 5.26 8.23
C LEU A 173 1.79 4.63 8.68
N ASP A 174 0.78 5.46 8.95
CA ASP A 174 -0.53 5.01 9.43
C ASP A 174 -1.38 4.40 8.32
N ILE A 175 -1.02 3.17 7.93
CA ILE A 175 -1.69 2.42 6.89
C ILE A 175 -1.78 0.95 7.29
N GLN A 176 -2.93 0.32 7.00
CA GLN A 176 -3.16 -1.09 7.29
C GLN A 176 -2.26 -1.99 6.43
N MET A 177 -2.12 -1.67 5.14
CA MET A 177 -1.41 -2.50 4.16
C MET A 177 -0.39 -1.67 3.38
N ILE A 178 0.88 -2.08 3.43
CA ILE A 178 1.96 -1.47 2.65
C ILE A 178 2.22 -2.35 1.42
N PRO A 179 2.03 -1.84 0.19
CA PRO A 179 2.30 -2.58 -1.03
C PRO A 179 3.76 -3.06 -1.09
N SER A 180 3.97 -4.29 -1.55
CA SER A 180 5.33 -4.87 -1.66
C SER A 180 6.25 -4.06 -2.57
N ILE A 181 5.71 -3.36 -3.57
CA ILE A 181 6.46 -2.47 -4.48
C ILE A 181 7.11 -1.29 -3.74
N PHE A 182 6.61 -0.92 -2.55
CA PHE A 182 7.26 0.07 -1.70
C PHE A 182 8.63 -0.42 -1.19
N PHE A 183 8.87 -1.72 -1.13
CA PHE A 183 10.11 -2.28 -0.60
C PHE A 183 11.09 -2.64 -1.72
N SER A 184 12.35 -2.24 -1.57
CA SER A 184 13.40 -2.67 -2.50
C SER A 184 13.65 -4.18 -2.39
N ALA A 185 14.31 -4.77 -3.38
CA ALA A 185 14.68 -6.19 -3.32
C ALA A 185 15.56 -6.52 -2.11
N ASN A 186 16.44 -5.58 -1.72
CA ASN A 186 17.29 -5.74 -0.54
C ASN A 186 16.50 -5.65 0.76
N ASP A 187 15.54 -4.72 0.84
CA ASP A 187 14.63 -4.62 2.00
C ASP A 187 13.87 -5.93 2.22
N LYS A 188 13.34 -6.52 1.14
CA LYS A 188 12.59 -7.79 1.17
C LYS A 188 13.43 -8.99 1.59
N LYS A 189 14.69 -9.06 1.14
CA LYS A 189 15.58 -10.19 1.44
C LYS A 189 16.20 -10.11 2.84
N GLY A 190 16.43 -8.90 3.35
CA GLY A 190 17.03 -8.66 4.66
C GLY A 190 15.98 -8.27 5.72
N ARG A 191 15.84 -6.96 5.95
CA ARG A 191 15.09 -6.36 7.07
C ARG A 191 13.65 -6.85 7.18
N LEU A 192 12.92 -6.88 6.07
CA LEU A 192 11.51 -7.25 6.06
C LEU A 192 11.31 -8.75 6.33
N ARG A 193 12.21 -9.60 5.85
CA ARG A 193 12.19 -11.04 6.16
C ARG A 193 12.40 -11.25 7.66
N GLU A 194 13.40 -10.57 8.24
CA GLU A 194 13.65 -10.66 9.68
C GLU A 194 12.44 -10.23 10.51
N LEU A 195 11.80 -9.10 10.16
CA LEU A 195 10.60 -8.64 10.88
C LEU A 195 9.42 -9.61 10.75
N VAL A 196 9.27 -10.28 9.60
CA VAL A 196 8.26 -11.32 9.38
C VAL A 196 8.57 -12.59 10.18
N ASP A 197 9.83 -13.02 10.20
CA ASP A 197 10.26 -14.20 10.95
C ASP A 197 10.08 -14.01 12.47
N VAL A 198 10.32 -12.78 12.96
CA VAL A 198 10.02 -12.40 14.34
C VAL A 198 8.51 -12.42 14.57
N GLY A 199 7.71 -11.88 13.65
CA GLY A 199 6.25 -11.74 13.78
C GLY A 199 5.79 -10.31 14.07
N LEU A 200 6.66 -9.31 13.89
CA LEU A 200 6.32 -7.89 14.01
C LEU A 200 5.68 -7.32 12.74
N VAL A 201 5.86 -8.00 11.61
CA VAL A 201 5.26 -7.69 10.31
C VAL A 201 4.62 -8.94 9.75
N GLU A 202 3.42 -8.83 9.18
CA GLU A 202 2.73 -9.91 8.50
C GLU A 202 2.81 -9.71 6.99
N ALA A 203 3.00 -10.79 6.23
CA ALA A 203 2.95 -10.76 4.77
C ALA A 203 1.59 -11.31 4.29
N ALA A 204 0.81 -10.49 3.59
CA ALA A 204 -0.48 -10.89 3.02
C ALA A 204 -0.38 -11.24 1.53
N ASP A 205 -1.37 -11.98 1.03
CA ASP A 205 -1.63 -12.26 -0.40
C ASP A 205 -0.43 -12.72 -1.24
N GLY A 206 0.30 -13.72 -0.75
CA GLY A 206 1.48 -14.23 -1.43
C GLY A 206 2.64 -13.22 -1.46
N ARG A 207 2.77 -12.40 -0.40
CA ARG A 207 3.79 -11.35 -0.22
C ARG A 207 3.56 -10.11 -1.10
N GLY A 208 2.33 -9.90 -1.55
CA GLY A 208 1.93 -8.71 -2.30
C GLY A 208 1.85 -7.46 -1.42
N PHE A 209 1.54 -7.64 -0.14
CA PHE A 209 1.39 -6.57 0.85
C PHE A 209 1.98 -6.98 2.20
N TYR A 210 2.29 -5.98 3.02
CA TYR A 210 2.82 -6.15 4.36
C TYR A 210 2.02 -5.32 5.37
N ARG A 211 1.70 -5.92 6.52
CA ARG A 211 0.91 -5.31 7.60
C ARG A 211 1.75 -5.21 8.87
N ILE A 212 1.65 -4.08 9.55
CA ILE A 212 2.08 -3.94 10.95
C ILE A 212 0.81 -3.77 11.76
N LEU A 213 0.63 -4.62 12.77
CA LEU A 213 -0.56 -4.58 13.62
C LEU A 213 -0.66 -3.21 14.31
N THR A 214 -1.88 -2.67 14.36
CA THR A 214 -2.17 -1.35 14.95
C THR A 214 -1.66 -1.26 16.38
N PHE A 215 -1.83 -2.34 17.16
CA PHE A 215 -1.31 -2.43 18.52
C PHE A 215 0.22 -2.23 18.59
N PHE A 216 0.99 -2.87 17.70
CA PHE A 216 2.45 -2.68 17.64
C PHE A 216 2.84 -1.26 17.22
N ARG A 217 2.08 -0.63 16.31
CA ARG A 217 2.29 0.78 15.95
C ARG A 217 2.08 1.71 17.14
N GLN A 218 1.08 1.45 17.97
CA GLN A 218 0.83 2.22 19.19
C GLN A 218 1.99 2.09 20.19
N CYS A 219 2.44 0.86 20.48
CA CYS A 219 3.60 0.63 21.33
C CYS A 219 4.84 1.37 20.79
N LEU A 220 5.12 1.22 19.49
CA LEU A 220 6.21 1.89 18.81
C LEU A 220 6.16 3.42 18.97
N ARG A 221 5.03 4.04 18.64
CA ARG A 221 4.85 5.51 18.73
C ARG A 221 5.05 6.03 20.16
N SER A 222 4.56 5.28 21.16
CA SER A 222 4.70 5.62 22.59
C SER A 222 6.14 5.48 23.11
N SER A 223 6.96 4.64 22.46
CA SER A 223 8.35 4.36 22.86
C SER A 223 9.39 5.24 22.15
N LEU A 224 9.00 5.93 21.09
CA LEU A 224 9.89 6.76 20.29
C LEU A 224 10.29 8.05 21.02
N SER A 225 11.59 8.26 21.20
CA SER A 225 12.10 9.57 21.61
C SER A 225 11.95 10.58 20.47
N GLU A 226 11.84 11.86 20.82
CA GLU A 226 11.64 12.94 19.84
C GLU A 226 12.72 12.96 18.75
N LYS A 227 14.00 12.78 19.13
CA LYS A 227 15.11 12.69 18.16
C LYS A 227 14.94 11.54 17.16
N HIS A 228 14.53 10.36 17.64
CA HIS A 228 14.34 9.20 16.76
C HIS A 228 13.11 9.34 15.87
N ARG A 229 12.02 9.94 16.39
CA ARG A 229 10.81 10.26 15.63
C ARG A 229 11.16 11.16 14.44
N GLN A 230 11.81 12.29 14.69
CA GLN A 230 12.21 13.23 13.63
C GLN A 230 13.07 12.59 12.53
N ASN A 231 14.02 11.72 12.92
CA ASN A 231 14.87 11.01 11.97
C ASN A 231 14.05 10.01 11.13
N ALA A 232 13.16 9.24 11.78
CA ALA A 232 12.33 8.24 11.13
C ALA A 232 11.29 8.88 10.18
N GLU A 233 10.70 10.01 10.55
CA GLU A 233 9.79 10.80 9.69
C GLU A 233 10.49 11.29 8.42
N GLY A 234 11.69 11.85 8.56
CA GLY A 234 12.51 12.26 7.42
C GLY A 234 12.81 11.08 6.48
N ALA A 235 13.24 9.95 7.05
CA ALA A 235 13.51 8.74 6.27
C ALA A 235 12.24 8.17 5.60
N ALA A 236 11.07 8.25 6.25
CA ALA A 236 9.81 7.79 5.69
C ALA A 236 9.40 8.65 4.49
N LEU A 237 9.38 9.98 4.66
CA LEU A 237 9.04 10.93 3.60
C LEU A 237 9.98 10.81 2.40
N GLN A 238 11.28 10.76 2.65
CA GLN A 238 12.26 10.57 1.59
C GLN A 238 12.06 9.23 0.85
N SER A 239 11.81 8.14 1.58
CA SER A 239 11.60 6.81 0.99
C SER A 239 10.36 6.76 0.11
N VAL A 240 9.27 7.42 0.53
CA VAL A 240 8.02 7.54 -0.21
C VAL A 240 8.22 8.41 -1.45
N LYS A 241 8.80 9.60 -1.30
CA LYS A 241 9.06 10.51 -2.42
C LYS A 241 9.89 9.86 -3.51
N MET A 242 10.97 9.18 -3.15
CA MET A 242 11.83 8.47 -4.12
C MET A 242 11.12 7.37 -4.90
N ARG A 243 10.01 6.84 -4.40
CA ARG A 243 9.26 5.73 -5.01
C ARG A 243 7.99 6.19 -5.69
N PHE A 244 7.47 7.37 -5.34
CA PHE A 244 6.25 7.93 -5.89
C PHE A 244 6.50 8.66 -7.24
N VAL A 245 7.31 8.07 -8.11
CA VAL A 245 7.79 8.74 -9.34
C VAL A 245 7.30 8.04 -10.62
N ASP A 246 6.99 6.73 -10.57
CA ASP A 246 6.76 5.87 -11.76
C ASP A 246 5.27 5.44 -11.95
N ASP A 247 5.02 4.54 -12.91
CA ASP A 247 3.70 3.91 -13.20
C ASP A 247 3.00 3.29 -11.97
N ASP A 248 3.75 3.08 -10.89
CA ASP A 248 3.31 2.50 -9.64
C ASP A 248 2.61 3.51 -8.69
N ARG A 249 2.51 4.80 -9.06
CA ARG A 249 1.86 5.86 -8.23
C ARG A 249 0.46 5.49 -7.76
N GLY A 250 -0.33 4.77 -8.57
CA GLY A 250 -1.68 4.35 -8.16
C GLY A 250 -1.67 3.41 -6.97
N ALA A 251 -0.76 2.43 -6.97
CA ALA A 251 -0.62 1.48 -5.88
C ALA A 251 0.06 2.10 -4.64
N LEU A 252 0.93 3.10 -4.84
CA LEU A 252 1.63 3.80 -3.75
C LEU A 252 0.88 5.00 -3.18
N LEU A 253 -0.21 5.46 -3.81
CA LEU A 253 -0.99 6.60 -3.34
C LEU A 253 -1.41 6.47 -1.86
N PRO A 254 -1.92 5.33 -1.37
CA PRO A 254 -2.24 5.18 0.05
C PRO A 254 -1.02 5.41 0.97
N VAL A 255 0.17 4.96 0.56
CA VAL A 255 1.41 5.16 1.32
C VAL A 255 1.82 6.63 1.31
N ALA A 256 1.67 7.31 0.18
CA ALA A 256 1.92 8.74 0.05
C ALA A 256 0.99 9.56 0.96
N LEU A 257 -0.31 9.25 0.96
CA LEU A 257 -1.28 9.91 1.83
C LEU A 257 -0.99 9.67 3.31
N ALA A 258 -0.57 8.45 3.68
CA ALA A 258 -0.15 8.16 5.05
C ALA A 258 1.10 8.95 5.45
N ALA A 259 2.06 9.13 4.54
CA ALA A 259 3.26 9.94 4.78
C ALA A 259 2.95 11.44 4.90
N LEU A 260 1.97 11.95 4.15
CA LEU A 260 1.52 13.34 4.24
C LEU A 260 0.83 13.67 5.58
N ARG A 261 0.37 12.66 6.33
CA ARG A 261 -0.19 12.82 7.69
C ARG A 261 0.88 12.90 8.79
N LEU A 262 2.16 12.75 8.46
CA LEU A 262 3.23 12.94 9.43
C LEU A 262 3.33 14.42 9.82
N GLU A 263 3.80 14.70 11.03
CA GLU A 263 3.91 16.06 11.59
C GLU A 263 5.39 16.45 11.81
N PRO A 264 6.18 16.61 10.74
CA PRO A 264 7.60 16.82 10.88
C PRO A 264 7.94 18.20 11.46
N SER A 265 8.76 18.22 12.51
CA SER A 265 9.24 19.46 13.14
C SER A 265 10.37 20.13 12.35
N ARG A 266 11.25 19.33 11.71
CA ARG A 266 12.42 19.82 10.97
C ARG A 266 12.03 20.52 9.67
N ALA A 267 12.66 21.66 9.39
CA ALA A 267 12.37 22.45 8.20
C ALA A 267 12.64 21.69 6.89
N GLU A 268 13.73 20.92 6.83
CA GLU A 268 14.07 20.11 5.65
C GLU A 268 13.02 19.01 5.40
N THR A 269 12.59 18.31 6.45
CA THR A 269 11.55 17.29 6.35
C THR A 269 10.21 17.90 5.93
N ARG A 270 9.87 19.11 6.39
CA ARG A 270 8.68 19.85 5.91
C ARG A 270 8.75 20.17 4.42
N ARG A 271 9.93 20.56 3.90
CA ARG A 271 10.12 20.77 2.45
C ARG A 271 9.93 19.48 1.66
N GLN A 272 10.39 18.35 2.18
CA GLN A 272 10.16 17.04 1.55
C GLN A 272 8.68 16.66 1.53
N GLN A 273 7.96 16.92 2.61
CA GLN A 273 6.51 16.72 2.70
C GLN A 273 5.76 17.60 1.69
N GLU A 274 6.14 18.86 1.55
CA GLU A 274 5.49 19.77 0.60
C GLU A 274 5.74 19.34 -0.85
N ALA A 275 6.97 18.95 -1.18
CA ALA A 275 7.25 18.43 -2.51
C ALA A 275 6.49 17.11 -2.80
N LEU A 276 6.32 16.23 -1.81
CA LEU A 276 5.47 15.05 -1.97
C LEU A 276 3.99 15.44 -2.16
N ARG A 277 3.51 16.48 -1.48
CA ARG A 277 2.15 17.01 -1.65
C ARG A 277 1.95 17.51 -3.09
N GLU A 278 2.92 18.22 -3.65
CA GLU A 278 2.92 18.63 -5.05
C GLU A 278 2.87 17.43 -6.00
N ASP A 279 3.72 16.42 -5.79
CA ASP A 279 3.74 15.20 -6.62
C ASP A 279 2.38 14.46 -6.60
N VAL A 280 1.76 14.35 -5.43
CA VAL A 280 0.42 13.77 -5.27
C VAL A 280 -0.64 14.62 -5.96
N ALA A 281 -0.56 15.95 -5.88
CA ALA A 281 -1.48 16.86 -6.55
C ALA A 281 -1.34 16.79 -8.07
N VAL A 282 -0.13 16.69 -8.61
CA VAL A 282 0.13 16.47 -10.04
C VAL A 282 -0.46 15.14 -10.48
N TYR A 283 -0.21 14.06 -9.73
CA TYR A 283 -0.78 12.74 -10.04
C TYR A 283 -2.32 12.76 -10.06
N ARG A 284 -2.94 13.42 -9.08
CA ARG A 284 -4.40 13.58 -9.02
C ARG A 284 -4.94 14.38 -10.20
N ARG A 285 -4.30 15.50 -10.57
CA ARG A 285 -4.67 16.30 -11.74
C ARG A 285 -4.56 15.51 -13.05
N GLN A 286 -3.49 14.73 -13.23
CA GLN A 286 -3.33 13.85 -14.39
C GLN A 286 -4.42 12.76 -14.45
N ARG A 287 -4.81 12.20 -13.31
CA ARG A 287 -5.97 11.29 -13.22
C ARG A 287 -7.29 11.99 -13.51
N GLN A 288 -7.45 13.24 -13.10
CA GLN A 288 -8.65 14.05 -13.39
C GLN A 288 -8.71 14.54 -14.83
N SER A 289 -7.60 14.72 -15.53
CA SER A 289 -7.62 15.10 -16.96
C SER A 289 -7.83 13.88 -17.87
N SER A 290 -7.35 12.70 -17.46
CA SER A 290 -7.61 11.43 -18.16
C SER A 290 -9.01 10.86 -17.91
N LEU A 291 -9.73 11.38 -16.91
CA LEU A 291 -11.15 11.14 -16.66
C LEU A 291 -11.89 12.46 -16.92
N SER A 292 -12.46 12.68 -18.12
CA SER A 292 -13.18 13.92 -18.51
C SER A 292 -14.04 14.56 -17.37
N PRO A 293 -14.32 15.88 -17.41
CA PRO A 293 -14.45 16.82 -16.27
C PRO A 293 -15.50 16.55 -15.17
N GLY A 294 -16.22 15.42 -15.18
CA GLY A 294 -17.26 15.10 -14.22
C GLY A 294 -16.80 14.54 -12.88
N ILE A 295 -15.49 14.28 -12.71
CA ILE A 295 -14.95 13.63 -11.51
C ILE A 295 -13.79 14.46 -10.94
N GLY A 296 -14.11 15.63 -10.40
CA GLY A 296 -13.14 16.37 -9.59
C GLY A 296 -12.78 15.59 -8.31
N TYR A 297 -11.66 15.89 -7.69
CA TYR A 297 -11.34 15.52 -6.30
C TYR A 297 -10.52 16.69 -5.71
N LEU A 298 -11.14 17.40 -4.76
CA LEU A 298 -10.65 18.45 -3.86
C LEU A 298 -10.08 19.75 -4.45
N ALA A 299 -10.65 20.83 -3.92
CA ALA A 299 -10.33 22.22 -4.15
C ALA A 299 -8.91 22.58 -3.71
N ALA A 300 -8.31 23.54 -4.43
CA ALA A 300 -7.30 24.39 -3.84
C ALA A 300 -7.90 25.07 -2.60
N ASP A 301 -7.17 25.07 -1.49
CA ASP A 301 -7.45 26.02 -0.42
C ASP A 301 -7.23 27.43 -0.98
N ASP A 302 -8.31 28.05 -1.47
CA ASP A 302 -8.38 29.49 -1.66
C ASP A 302 -8.47 30.14 -0.28
N ASP A 303 -7.32 30.27 0.38
CA ASP A 303 -7.14 31.29 1.43
C ASP A 303 -6.33 32.46 0.85
N HIS A 304 -7.02 33.26 0.03
CA HIS A 304 -6.54 34.57 -0.35
C HIS A 304 -6.63 35.52 0.85
N ARG A 305 -5.54 35.65 1.64
CA ARG A 305 -5.18 36.89 2.35
C ARG A 305 -3.72 36.91 2.85
N ARG A 306 -2.89 37.70 2.12
CA ARG A 306 -1.58 38.28 2.50
C ARG A 306 -0.44 37.26 2.66
N SER A 307 0.60 37.24 1.83
CA SER A 307 1.52 38.34 1.57
C SER A 307 2.20 38.18 0.21
N SER A 308 2.12 39.22 -0.60
CA SER A 308 2.90 39.42 -1.83
C SER A 308 4.40 39.34 -1.55
N VAL A 309 5.07 38.34 -2.12
CA VAL A 309 6.52 38.41 -2.40
C VAL A 309 6.72 37.93 -3.84
N PRO A 310 7.31 38.74 -4.74
CA PRO A 310 7.37 38.43 -6.16
C PRO A 310 8.19 37.18 -6.48
N LEU A 311 7.76 36.48 -7.53
CA LEU A 311 8.50 35.46 -8.30
C LEU A 311 9.90 35.97 -8.70
N VAL A 312 10.90 35.84 -7.81
CA VAL A 312 12.34 36.00 -8.15
C VAL A 312 13.19 34.86 -7.54
N LEU A 313 12.56 33.80 -7.04
CA LEU A 313 13.26 32.65 -6.44
C LEU A 313 13.43 31.44 -7.38
N GLY A 314 13.32 31.65 -8.71
CA GLY A 314 13.59 30.60 -9.72
C GLY A 314 15.07 30.46 -10.06
N ASN A 315 15.83 31.56 -10.06
CA ASN A 315 17.19 31.58 -10.62
C ASN A 315 18.32 31.57 -9.57
N ARG A 316 18.02 31.88 -8.30
CA ARG A 316 19.01 31.81 -7.20
C ARG A 316 19.14 30.39 -6.61
N THR A 317 18.08 29.58 -6.71
CA THR A 317 17.99 28.25 -6.09
C THR A 317 18.77 27.20 -6.90
N MET A 318 18.78 27.28 -8.24
CA MET A 318 19.68 26.44 -9.05
C MET A 318 21.16 26.78 -8.86
N LYS A 319 21.52 28.07 -8.80
CA LYS A 319 22.93 28.49 -8.58
C LYS A 319 23.46 28.14 -7.18
N ALA A 320 22.59 28.07 -6.17
CA ALA A 320 22.99 27.61 -4.83
C ALA A 320 23.12 26.08 -4.74
N ILE A 321 22.41 25.33 -5.58
CA ILE A 321 22.54 23.86 -5.70
C ILE A 321 23.84 23.49 -6.45
N GLU A 322 24.27 24.31 -7.41
CA GLU A 322 25.54 24.13 -8.12
C GLU A 322 26.78 24.62 -7.34
N ALA A 323 26.59 25.52 -6.37
CA ALA A 323 27.68 26.08 -5.55
C ALA A 323 27.91 25.35 -4.21
N ALA A 324 27.15 24.30 -3.90
CA ALA A 324 27.37 23.51 -2.70
C ALA A 324 28.60 22.59 -2.88
N PRO A 325 29.61 22.65 -1.99
CA PRO A 325 30.75 21.75 -2.08
C PRO A 325 30.30 20.29 -1.92
N PRO A 326 30.95 19.33 -2.60
CA PRO A 326 30.59 17.93 -2.48
C PRO A 326 30.84 17.48 -1.04
N VAL A 327 29.78 17.12 -0.33
CA VAL A 327 29.88 16.44 0.96
C VAL A 327 30.33 15.01 0.67
N GLN A 328 31.63 14.81 0.60
CA GLN A 328 32.26 13.52 0.81
C GLN A 328 32.33 13.23 2.32
N ASP A 329 32.11 11.96 2.67
CA ASP A 329 32.47 11.28 3.94
C ASP A 329 31.72 11.60 5.25
N ILE A 330 30.39 11.38 5.32
CA ILE A 330 29.73 11.15 6.63
C ILE A 330 28.81 9.90 6.70
N PHE A 331 28.44 9.25 5.59
CA PHE A 331 27.52 8.10 5.65
C PHE A 331 28.05 6.90 4.86
N GLY A 332 28.57 5.90 5.59
CA GLY A 332 28.93 4.58 5.07
C GLY A 332 27.70 3.77 4.66
N LEU A 333 27.04 4.16 3.57
CA LEU A 333 26.06 3.36 2.85
C LEU A 333 26.50 3.24 1.38
N PRO A 334 26.60 2.03 0.80
CA PRO A 334 27.03 1.88 -0.57
C PRO A 334 25.96 2.42 -1.53
N PHE A 335 26.31 3.48 -2.26
CA PHE A 335 25.56 4.00 -3.39
C PHE A 335 25.52 2.96 -4.51
N PRO A 336 24.37 2.67 -5.15
CA PRO A 336 24.36 2.02 -6.45
C PRO A 336 24.78 3.06 -7.48
N THR A 337 26.03 2.99 -7.92
CA THR A 337 26.55 3.75 -9.05
C THR A 337 25.74 3.46 -10.31
N LYS A 338 25.37 4.52 -11.02
CA LYS A 338 24.88 4.48 -12.40
C LYS A 338 25.89 3.69 -13.24
N ARG A 339 25.51 2.54 -13.81
CA ARG A 339 26.32 1.87 -14.82
C ARG A 339 26.28 2.67 -16.10
N GLY A 340 27.37 3.38 -16.37
CA GLY A 340 27.77 3.78 -17.71
C GLY A 340 28.22 2.56 -18.52
N LEU A 341 27.98 2.65 -19.82
CA LEU A 341 28.48 1.75 -20.85
C LEU A 341 30.02 1.74 -20.83
N SER A 342 30.64 0.56 -20.75
CA SER A 342 31.99 0.32 -21.26
C SER A 342 32.19 -1.18 -21.50
N GLU A 343 32.69 -1.49 -22.68
CA GLU A 343 33.15 -2.79 -23.13
C GLU A 343 34.38 -3.26 -22.34
N GLY A 344 34.50 -4.57 -22.14
CA GLY A 344 35.63 -5.20 -21.47
C GLY A 344 35.50 -6.72 -21.51
N HIS A 345 36.20 -7.35 -22.44
CA HIS A 345 36.25 -8.80 -22.64
C HIS A 345 36.82 -9.55 -21.42
N GLY A 346 36.14 -10.63 -21.03
CA GLY A 346 36.62 -11.59 -20.03
C GLY A 346 35.68 -12.79 -19.95
N ALA A 347 36.03 -13.87 -20.63
CA ALA A 347 35.22 -15.08 -20.73
C ALA A 347 35.14 -15.82 -19.38
N VAL A 348 33.94 -15.89 -18.80
CA VAL A 348 33.58 -16.86 -17.76
C VAL A 348 32.32 -17.59 -18.25
N GLN A 349 32.49 -18.85 -18.65
CA GLN A 349 31.42 -19.70 -19.15
C GLN A 349 30.40 -19.96 -18.05
N THR A 350 29.23 -19.34 -18.19
CA THR A 350 27.99 -19.69 -17.48
C THR A 350 27.15 -20.56 -18.43
N PRO A 351 26.50 -21.64 -17.95
CA PRO A 351 25.66 -22.46 -18.81
C PRO A 351 24.50 -21.62 -19.35
N PRO A 352 24.05 -21.82 -20.61
CA PRO A 352 23.08 -20.93 -21.21
C PRO A 352 21.75 -21.05 -20.46
N LEU A 353 21.30 -19.93 -19.89
CA LEU A 353 19.89 -19.72 -19.61
C LEU A 353 19.17 -19.85 -20.96
N LEU A 354 18.31 -20.86 -21.07
CA LEU A 354 17.36 -21.01 -22.16
C LEU A 354 16.47 -19.76 -22.18
N LEU A 355 16.87 -18.75 -22.97
CA LEU A 355 15.98 -17.74 -23.50
C LEU A 355 14.83 -18.48 -24.20
N PRO A 356 13.56 -18.05 -24.05
CA PRO A 356 12.50 -18.51 -24.92
C PRO A 356 12.97 -18.29 -26.35
N THR A 357 13.07 -19.38 -27.10
CA THR A 357 13.56 -19.39 -28.47
C THR A 357 12.69 -18.44 -29.28
N ARG A 358 13.22 -17.26 -29.65
CA ARG A 358 12.58 -16.35 -30.61
C ARG A 358 12.55 -17.10 -31.94
N ARG A 359 11.46 -17.80 -32.22
CA ARG A 359 11.23 -18.42 -33.53
C ARG A 359 11.10 -17.29 -34.54
N GLN A 360 11.74 -17.49 -35.69
CA GLN A 360 11.67 -16.60 -36.85
C GLN A 360 10.19 -16.43 -37.25
N THR A 361 9.61 -15.32 -36.83
CA THR A 361 8.39 -14.82 -37.44
C THR A 361 8.75 -14.37 -38.86
N GLY A 362 8.00 -14.79 -39.86
CA GLY A 362 8.30 -14.46 -41.26
C GLY A 362 8.42 -12.95 -41.48
N PRO A 363 9.21 -12.49 -42.48
CA PRO A 363 9.46 -11.07 -42.74
C PRO A 363 8.18 -10.25 -42.97
N GLU A 364 7.10 -10.88 -43.45
CA GLU A 364 5.78 -10.24 -43.58
C GLU A 364 5.12 -9.93 -42.24
N TRP A 365 5.32 -10.77 -41.21
CA TRP A 365 4.80 -10.51 -39.87
C TRP A 365 5.58 -9.40 -39.17
N GLU A 366 6.91 -9.33 -39.34
CA GLU A 366 7.70 -8.25 -38.76
C GLU A 366 7.31 -6.88 -39.36
N LYS A 367 6.97 -6.85 -40.65
CA LYS A 367 6.43 -5.67 -41.33
C LYS A 367 5.03 -5.30 -40.81
N LYS A 368 4.12 -6.28 -40.72
CA LYS A 368 2.78 -6.08 -40.14
C LYS A 368 2.84 -5.62 -38.67
N LEU A 369 3.79 -6.14 -37.89
CA LEU A 369 4.02 -5.77 -36.50
C LEU A 369 4.51 -4.33 -36.36
N THR A 370 5.36 -3.86 -37.28
CA THR A 370 5.80 -2.46 -37.29
C THR A 370 4.66 -1.50 -37.64
N GLU A 371 3.78 -1.89 -38.55
CA GLU A 371 2.55 -1.15 -38.87
C GLU A 371 1.58 -1.11 -37.67
N LEU A 372 1.30 -2.25 -37.03
CA LEU A 372 0.44 -2.32 -35.85
C LEU A 372 0.99 -1.53 -34.65
N ARG A 373 2.31 -1.47 -34.47
CA ARG A 373 2.96 -0.63 -33.44
C ARG A 373 2.77 0.85 -33.74
N ARG A 374 2.98 1.27 -34.98
CA ARG A 374 2.78 2.65 -35.41
C ARG A 374 1.33 3.09 -35.22
N ASP A 375 0.37 2.22 -35.52
CA ASP A 375 -1.06 2.46 -35.30
C ASP A 375 -1.39 2.55 -33.80
N SER A 376 -0.83 1.65 -32.98
CA SER A 376 -0.98 1.71 -31.52
C SER A 376 -0.43 3.02 -30.93
N ASP A 377 0.73 3.48 -31.40
CA ASP A 377 1.35 4.73 -30.93
C ASP A 377 0.53 5.95 -31.37
N THR A 378 -0.04 5.91 -32.58
CA THR A 378 -0.97 6.93 -33.09
C THR A 378 -2.24 7.00 -32.23
N ALA A 379 -2.81 5.85 -31.86
CA ALA A 379 -3.99 5.79 -30.99
C ALA A 379 -3.72 6.35 -29.58
N VAL A 380 -2.53 6.07 -29.01
CA VAL A 380 -2.12 6.64 -27.72
C VAL A 380 -2.01 8.16 -27.81
N ARG A 381 -1.40 8.70 -28.87
CA ARG A 381 -1.28 10.15 -29.06
C ARG A 381 -2.64 10.84 -29.14
N LEU A 382 -3.57 10.26 -29.89
CA LEU A 382 -4.94 10.77 -30.03
C LEU A 382 -5.75 10.73 -28.73
N LEU A 383 -5.40 9.84 -27.79
CA LEU A 383 -5.98 9.84 -26.44
C LEU A 383 -5.38 10.89 -25.51
N THR A 384 -4.15 11.33 -25.77
CA THR A 384 -3.41 12.29 -24.91
C THR A 384 -3.51 13.74 -25.37
N GLU A 385 -3.98 14.00 -26.59
CA GLU A 385 -4.14 15.37 -27.13
C GLU A 385 -5.47 16.00 -26.68
N GLU A 386 -5.42 17.24 -26.18
CA GLU A 386 -6.60 17.97 -25.65
C GLU A 386 -7.63 18.34 -26.73
N HIS A 387 -7.22 18.41 -28.00
CA HIS A 387 -8.08 18.76 -29.14
C HIS A 387 -7.70 17.95 -30.39
N PRO A 388 -8.32 16.78 -30.65
CA PRO A 388 -8.07 16.04 -31.89
C PRO A 388 -8.51 16.87 -33.10
N ASN A 389 -7.66 16.95 -34.11
CA ASN A 389 -7.96 17.63 -35.38
C ASN A 389 -9.27 17.09 -35.98
N LYS A 390 -10.19 17.97 -36.40
CA LYS A 390 -11.39 17.56 -37.14
C LYS A 390 -10.98 16.76 -38.39
N GLY A 391 -11.28 15.46 -38.38
CA GLY A 391 -10.90 14.52 -39.43
C GLY A 391 -9.86 13.46 -39.03
N SER A 392 -9.32 13.48 -37.81
CA SER A 392 -8.47 12.38 -37.30
C SER A 392 -9.29 11.11 -37.08
N GLU A 393 -8.75 9.96 -37.50
CA GLU A 393 -9.33 8.65 -37.24
C GLU A 393 -9.55 8.45 -35.73
N ASP A 394 -10.69 7.86 -35.37
CA ASP A 394 -11.10 7.65 -33.99
C ASP A 394 -10.15 6.67 -33.26
N ALA A 395 -9.59 7.05 -32.11
CA ALA A 395 -8.72 6.17 -31.31
C ALA A 395 -9.37 4.80 -31.02
N THR A 396 -10.70 4.73 -30.87
CA THR A 396 -11.41 3.45 -30.71
C THR A 396 -11.38 2.59 -31.97
N ALA A 397 -11.45 3.20 -33.16
CA ALA A 397 -11.35 2.50 -34.44
C ALA A 397 -9.92 1.98 -34.68
N ILE A 398 -8.90 2.78 -34.35
CA ILE A 398 -7.50 2.37 -34.45
C ILE A 398 -7.22 1.21 -33.49
N TYR A 399 -7.66 1.28 -32.23
CA TYR A 399 -7.46 0.18 -31.29
C TYR A 399 -8.17 -1.11 -31.72
N ARG A 400 -9.39 -1.03 -32.29
CA ARG A 400 -10.07 -2.21 -32.85
C ARG A 400 -9.24 -2.86 -33.96
N ARG A 401 -8.76 -2.08 -34.92
CA ARG A 401 -7.87 -2.57 -36.01
C ARG A 401 -6.60 -3.22 -35.47
N VAL A 402 -5.97 -2.61 -34.45
CA VAL A 402 -4.76 -3.15 -33.84
C VAL A 402 -5.05 -4.45 -33.06
N ILE A 403 -6.15 -4.50 -32.32
CA ILE A 403 -6.59 -5.70 -31.58
C ILE A 403 -6.89 -6.85 -32.53
N ASP A 404 -7.60 -6.60 -33.62
CA ASP A 404 -7.90 -7.60 -34.65
C ASP A 404 -6.61 -8.17 -35.24
N GLY A 405 -5.61 -7.30 -35.50
CA GLY A 405 -4.29 -7.70 -35.96
C GLY A 405 -3.51 -8.59 -34.99
N TYR A 406 -3.67 -8.39 -33.68
CA TYR A 406 -3.02 -9.18 -32.62
C TYR A 406 -3.82 -10.43 -32.22
N SER A 407 -5.13 -10.48 -32.48
CA SER A 407 -6.02 -11.59 -32.08
C SER A 407 -5.71 -12.94 -32.74
N ALA A 408 -4.90 -12.93 -33.81
CA ALA A 408 -4.43 -14.12 -34.52
C ALA A 408 -3.29 -14.87 -33.81
N GLU A 409 -2.70 -14.32 -32.73
CA GLU A 409 -1.53 -14.92 -32.07
C GLU A 409 -1.75 -15.21 -30.56
N PRO A 410 -1.86 -16.49 -30.17
CA PRO A 410 -2.15 -16.89 -28.78
C PRO A 410 -1.09 -16.52 -27.73
N HIS A 411 0.15 -16.19 -28.14
CA HIS A 411 1.29 -16.00 -27.22
C HIS A 411 1.48 -14.55 -26.74
N GLU A 412 0.83 -13.58 -27.37
CA GLU A 412 0.93 -12.14 -27.04
C GLU A 412 -0.22 -11.65 -26.15
N TYR A 413 -0.79 -12.53 -25.32
CA TYR A 413 -1.99 -12.26 -24.53
C TYR A 413 -1.86 -11.04 -23.59
N LEU A 414 -0.66 -10.74 -23.06
CA LEU A 414 -0.44 -9.53 -22.23
C LEU A 414 -0.50 -8.24 -23.03
N LYS A 415 0.00 -8.26 -24.28
CA LYS A 415 -0.05 -7.12 -25.18
C LYS A 415 -1.49 -6.92 -25.67
N LEU A 416 -2.17 -8.01 -26.05
CA LEU A 416 -3.58 -8.00 -26.44
C LEU A 416 -4.48 -7.46 -25.32
N ALA A 417 -4.29 -7.93 -24.07
CA ALA A 417 -5.01 -7.42 -22.91
C ALA A 417 -4.72 -5.94 -22.62
N GLY A 418 -3.48 -5.49 -22.85
CA GLY A 418 -3.13 -4.07 -22.76
C GLY A 418 -3.81 -3.20 -23.81
N LEU A 419 -3.94 -3.70 -25.04
CA LEU A 419 -4.65 -3.01 -26.12
C LEU A 419 -6.15 -2.94 -25.86
N GLN A 420 -6.76 -4.03 -25.40
CA GLN A 420 -8.17 -4.07 -24.99
C GLN A 420 -8.44 -3.13 -23.81
N TYR A 421 -7.55 -3.08 -22.81
CA TYR A 421 -7.62 -2.10 -21.73
C TYR A 421 -7.64 -0.65 -22.25
N ASN A 422 -6.75 -0.31 -23.19
CA ASN A 422 -6.71 1.04 -23.76
C ASN A 422 -7.95 1.35 -24.63
N LEU A 423 -8.48 0.37 -25.36
CA LEU A 423 -9.76 0.50 -26.06
C LEU A 423 -10.91 0.80 -25.10
N ALA A 424 -10.98 0.09 -23.97
CA ALA A 424 -12.01 0.31 -22.95
C ALA A 424 -11.93 1.72 -22.36
N ILE A 425 -10.73 2.25 -22.12
CA ILE A 425 -10.51 3.65 -21.71
C ILE A 425 -11.01 4.61 -22.79
N ALA A 426 -10.70 4.36 -24.06
CA ALA A 426 -11.14 5.18 -25.19
C ALA A 426 -12.67 5.14 -25.42
N GLN A 427 -13.32 4.01 -25.12
CA GLN A 427 -14.79 3.90 -25.16
C GLN A 427 -15.44 4.64 -23.99
N GLY A 428 -14.84 4.54 -22.80
CA GLY A 428 -15.27 5.25 -21.61
C GLY A 428 -15.19 6.77 -21.78
N SER A 429 -14.12 7.28 -22.40
CA SER A 429 -13.97 8.71 -22.68
C SER A 429 -15.03 9.26 -23.66
N LYS A 430 -15.61 8.39 -24.49
CA LYS A 430 -16.73 8.71 -25.39
C LYS A 430 -18.11 8.51 -24.77
N GLY A 431 -18.18 8.14 -23.50
CA GLY A 431 -19.45 7.87 -22.80
C GLY A 431 -20.10 6.53 -23.19
N MET A 432 -19.40 5.65 -23.92
CA MET A 432 -19.88 4.30 -24.27
C MET A 432 -19.60 3.35 -23.09
N VAL A 433 -20.31 3.55 -21.97
CA VAL A 433 -20.02 2.90 -20.68
C VAL A 433 -20.18 1.37 -20.75
N ASP A 434 -21.24 0.88 -21.39
CA ASP A 434 -21.49 -0.57 -21.50
C ASP A 434 -20.44 -1.26 -22.39
N ASP A 435 -20.07 -0.62 -23.49
CA ASP A 435 -19.02 -1.10 -24.39
C ASP A 435 -17.66 -1.12 -23.69
N ALA A 436 -17.33 -0.07 -22.93
CA ALA A 436 -16.10 0.00 -22.15
C ALA A 436 -16.06 -1.10 -21.08
N ALA A 437 -17.18 -1.36 -20.38
CA ALA A 437 -17.27 -2.42 -19.40
C ALA A 437 -17.12 -3.81 -20.04
N ALA A 438 -17.73 -4.05 -21.20
CA ALA A 438 -17.57 -5.28 -21.96
C ALA A 438 -16.11 -5.50 -22.38
N THR A 439 -15.45 -4.46 -22.91
CA THR A 439 -14.05 -4.53 -23.33
C THR A 439 -13.09 -4.75 -22.16
N PHE A 440 -13.32 -4.13 -21.00
CA PHE A 440 -12.54 -4.42 -19.79
C PHE A 440 -12.69 -5.89 -19.34
N ARG A 441 -13.91 -6.44 -19.38
CA ARG A 441 -14.14 -7.86 -19.08
C ARG A 441 -13.42 -8.77 -20.07
N GLN A 442 -13.41 -8.41 -21.35
CA GLN A 442 -12.66 -9.13 -22.38
C GLN A 442 -11.15 -9.11 -22.09
N ALA A 443 -10.60 -7.97 -21.68
CA ALA A 443 -9.19 -7.85 -21.29
C ALA A 443 -8.84 -8.75 -20.09
N LEU A 444 -9.71 -8.83 -19.08
CA LEU A 444 -9.54 -9.76 -17.97
C LEU A 444 -9.56 -11.21 -18.44
N GLN A 445 -10.51 -11.57 -19.32
CA GLN A 445 -10.62 -12.91 -19.86
C GLN A 445 -9.40 -13.29 -20.71
N THR A 446 -8.84 -12.37 -21.49
CA THR A 446 -7.60 -12.58 -22.25
C THR A 446 -6.40 -12.85 -21.34
N ILE A 447 -6.29 -12.17 -20.20
CA ILE A 447 -5.26 -12.47 -19.19
C ILE A 447 -5.47 -13.85 -18.58
N LEU A 448 -6.71 -14.19 -18.20
CA LEU A 448 -7.03 -15.47 -17.58
C LEU A 448 -6.87 -16.67 -18.53
N SER A 449 -7.11 -16.47 -19.82
CA SER A 449 -7.04 -17.53 -20.84
C SER A 449 -5.62 -17.75 -21.37
N GLY A 450 -4.78 -16.70 -21.38
CA GLY A 450 -3.38 -16.79 -21.82
C GLY A 450 -2.43 -17.40 -20.78
N ASP A 451 -2.83 -17.47 -19.51
CA ASP A 451 -2.07 -18.09 -18.42
C ASP A 451 -2.56 -19.52 -18.13
N SER A 452 -2.39 -20.44 -19.09
CA SER A 452 -2.78 -21.85 -18.97
C SER A 452 -1.98 -22.65 -17.92
N SER A 453 -1.00 -22.02 -17.25
CA SER A 453 -0.34 -22.57 -16.08
C SER A 453 -1.07 -22.14 -14.80
N SER A 454 -1.84 -23.07 -14.20
CA SER A 454 -2.45 -23.01 -12.87
C SER A 454 -2.30 -21.65 -12.12
N ARG A 455 -3.28 -20.75 -12.27
CA ARG A 455 -3.42 -19.47 -11.54
C ARG A 455 -2.08 -18.75 -11.23
N THR A 456 -1.69 -17.81 -12.10
CA THR A 456 -0.94 -16.58 -11.75
C THR A 456 0.47 -16.79 -11.17
N ARG A 457 1.38 -17.43 -11.91
CA ARG A 457 2.83 -17.27 -11.65
C ARG A 457 3.47 -16.12 -12.41
N ASN A 458 2.81 -15.54 -13.41
CA ASN A 458 3.33 -14.37 -14.11
C ASN A 458 3.02 -13.06 -13.33
N PRO A 459 4.01 -12.40 -12.72
CA PRO A 459 3.79 -11.19 -11.91
C PRO A 459 3.29 -10.00 -12.74
N GLU A 460 3.62 -9.94 -14.04
CA GLU A 460 3.12 -8.88 -14.93
C GLU A 460 1.63 -9.08 -15.27
N ALA A 461 1.24 -10.33 -15.56
CA ALA A 461 -0.16 -10.70 -15.76
C ALA A 461 -1.02 -10.33 -14.54
N ARG A 462 -0.52 -10.65 -13.34
CA ARG A 462 -1.18 -10.32 -12.07
C ARG A 462 -1.34 -8.81 -11.88
N ARG A 463 -0.30 -8.01 -12.12
CA ARG A 463 -0.38 -6.54 -12.01
C ARG A 463 -1.41 -5.96 -12.98
N ARG A 464 -1.38 -6.38 -14.25
CA ARG A 464 -2.33 -5.92 -15.28
C ARG A 464 -3.76 -6.32 -14.94
N TYR A 465 -3.97 -7.55 -14.47
CA TYR A 465 -5.28 -8.03 -14.03
C TYR A 465 -5.90 -7.11 -12.97
N TYR A 466 -5.18 -6.79 -11.89
CA TYR A 466 -5.70 -5.93 -10.82
C TYR A 466 -5.97 -4.50 -11.29
N ARG A 467 -5.13 -3.96 -12.19
CA ARG A 467 -5.36 -2.63 -12.78
C ARG A 467 -6.65 -2.59 -13.57
N ILE A 468 -6.84 -3.54 -14.50
CA ILE A 468 -8.06 -3.64 -15.32
C ILE A 468 -9.30 -3.85 -14.44
N TYR A 469 -9.20 -4.72 -13.44
CA TYR A 469 -10.30 -4.98 -12.51
C TYR A 469 -10.71 -3.74 -11.71
N THR A 470 -9.73 -2.97 -11.23
CA THR A 470 -9.98 -1.74 -10.46
C THR A 470 -10.64 -0.66 -11.32
N ASP A 471 -10.17 -0.48 -12.57
CA ASP A 471 -10.74 0.51 -13.48
C ASP A 471 -12.14 0.09 -13.97
N LEU A 472 -12.40 -1.21 -14.18
CA LEU A 472 -13.75 -1.74 -14.45
C LEU A 472 -14.71 -1.51 -13.28
N ALA A 473 -14.28 -1.80 -12.04
CA ALA A 473 -15.09 -1.57 -10.85
C ALA A 473 -15.43 -0.08 -10.70
N SER A 474 -14.46 0.80 -10.97
CA SER A 474 -14.66 2.25 -10.96
C SER A 474 -15.69 2.69 -12.01
N LEU A 475 -15.62 2.12 -13.23
CA LEU A 475 -16.56 2.42 -14.31
C LEU A 475 -18.01 1.99 -13.98
N LEU A 476 -18.18 0.78 -13.41
CA LEU A 476 -19.51 0.23 -13.10
C LEU A 476 -20.19 0.94 -11.92
N ILE A 477 -19.42 1.39 -10.92
CA ILE A 477 -19.94 2.20 -9.80
C ILE A 477 -20.51 3.52 -10.33
N VAL A 478 -19.90 4.13 -11.34
CA VAL A 478 -20.37 5.36 -11.98
C VAL A 478 -21.61 5.13 -12.86
N GLY A 479 -21.71 3.98 -13.54
CA GLY A 479 -22.87 3.62 -14.36
C GLY A 479 -24.17 3.44 -13.55
N ILE A 480 -24.06 2.94 -12.32
CA ILE A 480 -25.21 2.75 -11.40
C ILE A 480 -25.74 4.11 -10.87
N MET A 481 -24.94 5.17 -10.89
CA MET A 481 -25.32 6.52 -10.43
C MET A 481 -26.07 7.37 -11.47
N LYS A 482 -26.32 6.84 -12.68
CA LYS A 482 -27.07 7.54 -13.75
C LYS A 482 -28.52 7.07 -13.94
N PHE A 483 -29.06 6.26 -13.00
CA PHE A 483 -30.47 5.87 -12.95
C PHE A 483 -31.14 6.34 -11.66
#